data_AF-A0A4Y7RG74-F1
#
_entry.id   AF-A0A4Y7RG74-F1
#
_cell.length_a   1.000
_cell.length_b   1.000
_cell.length_c   1.000
_cell.angle_alpha   90.00
_cell.angle_beta   90.00
_cell.angle_gamma   90.00
#
_symmetry.space_group_name_H-M   'P 1'
#
loop_
_entity.id
_entity.type
_entity.pdbx_description
1 polymer ?
#
loop_
_entity_poly.entity_id
_entity_poly.type
_entity_poly.pdbx_seq_one_letter_code
_entity_poly.pdbx_strand_id
1 'polypeptide(L)'
;MNIFFKALLVIPVIFSIKAALTLKDKVNMKRSIDFMAIGVLTLILAEINAQDAFKMLGIGIFLYGLGIVTYYKFKEGLNDS
;
A
#
# COMPACT_ATOMS: atom_id res chain seq x y z
N MET A 1 18.13 14.45 1.08
CA MET A 1 17.85 13.00 1.21
C MET A 1 17.59 12.48 -0.19
N ASN A 2 18.68 12.25 -0.94
CA ASN A 2 18.68 12.51 -2.39
C ASN A 2 18.51 11.22 -3.19
N ILE A 3 17.35 11.05 -3.83
CA ILE A 3 17.06 10.11 -4.93
C ILE A 3 17.17 8.61 -4.59
N PHE A 4 18.29 8.14 -4.02
CA PHE A 4 18.52 6.74 -3.65
C PHE A 4 17.48 6.23 -2.64
N PHE A 5 17.20 7.00 -1.58
CA PHE A 5 16.15 6.67 -0.61
C PHE A 5 14.73 6.71 -1.22
N LYS A 6 14.48 7.56 -2.22
CA LYS A 6 13.19 7.61 -2.92
C LYS A 6 13.00 6.39 -3.82
N ALA A 7 14.05 5.96 -4.52
CA ALA A 7 14.04 4.72 -5.31
C ALA A 7 13.85 3.48 -4.42
N LEU A 8 14.39 3.48 -3.20
CA LEU A 8 14.20 2.41 -2.23
C LEU A 8 12.73 2.25 -1.81
N LEU A 9 11.94 3.34 -1.77
CA LEU A 9 10.51 3.30 -1.44
C LEU A 9 9.62 2.81 -2.60
N VAL A 10 10.07 2.94 -3.84
CA VAL A 10 9.32 2.47 -5.03
C VAL A 10 9.24 0.94 -5.05
N ILE A 11 10.30 0.25 -4.65
CA ILE A 11 10.38 -1.21 -4.69
C ILE A 11 9.30 -1.86 -3.81
N PRO A 12 9.16 -1.53 -2.51
CA PRO A 12 8.08 -2.03 -1.66
C PRO A 12 6.68 -1.74 -2.21
N VAL A 13 6.46 -0.55 -2.77
CA VAL A 13 5.15 -0.17 -3.35
C VAL A 13 4.80 -1.09 -4.52
N ILE A 14 5.74 -1.34 -5.42
CA ILE A 14 5.52 -2.25 -6.56
C ILE A 14 5.19 -3.66 -6.09
N PHE A 15 5.96 -4.20 -5.13
CA PHE A 15 5.68 -5.53 -4.58
C PHE A 15 4.31 -5.62 -3.88
N SER A 16 3.92 -4.56 -3.18
CA SER A 16 2.62 -4.46 -2.50
C SER A 16 1.46 -4.48 -3.48
N ILE A 17 1.57 -3.72 -4.58
CA ILE A 17 0.57 -3.72 -5.66
C ILE A 17 0.53 -5.09 -6.35
N LYS A 18 1.69 -5.70 -6.64
CA LYS A 18 1.74 -7.06 -7.20
C LYS A 18 1.03 -8.06 -6.30
N ALA A 19 1.24 -8.00 -4.99
CA ALA A 19 0.56 -8.86 -4.04
C ALA A 19 -0.97 -8.66 -4.09
N ALA A 20 -1.46 -7.41 -4.12
CA ALA A 20 -2.89 -7.14 -4.28
C ALA A 20 -3.49 -7.74 -5.56
N LEU A 21 -2.78 -7.64 -6.69
CA LEU A 21 -3.24 -8.19 -7.97
C LEU A 21 -3.45 -9.71 -7.97
N THR A 22 -2.89 -10.41 -6.99
CA THR A 22 -3.07 -11.85 -6.85
C THR A 22 -4.35 -12.24 -6.08
N LEU A 23 -5.10 -11.28 -5.52
CA LEU A 23 -6.37 -11.54 -4.84
C LEU A 23 -7.45 -12.05 -5.82
N LYS A 24 -8.23 -13.04 -5.38
CA LYS A 24 -9.35 -13.61 -6.17
C LYS A 24 -10.52 -12.63 -6.22
N ASP A 25 -10.84 -12.00 -5.08
CA ASP A 25 -11.91 -10.99 -5.00
C ASP A 25 -11.47 -9.67 -5.64
N LYS A 26 -12.10 -9.32 -6.76
CA LYS A 26 -11.81 -8.11 -7.54
C LYS A 26 -12.14 -6.82 -6.80
N VAL A 27 -13.13 -6.82 -5.92
CA VAL A 27 -13.50 -5.64 -5.11
C VAL A 27 -12.42 -5.36 -4.08
N ASN A 28 -11.93 -6.40 -3.39
CA ASN A 28 -10.88 -6.25 -2.38
C ASN A 28 -9.51 -5.97 -3.02
N MET A 29 -9.22 -6.57 -4.18
CA MET A 29 -8.09 -6.19 -5.04
C MET A 29 -8.11 -4.69 -5.32
N LYS A 30 -9.21 -4.18 -5.89
CA LYS A 30 -9.33 -2.76 -6.24
C LYS A 30 -9.18 -1.88 -5.00
N ARG A 31 -9.91 -2.17 -3.92
CA ARG A 31 -9.84 -1.39 -2.67
C ARG A 31 -8.43 -1.33 -2.10
N SER A 32 -7.73 -2.47 -2.03
CA SER A 32 -6.37 -2.52 -1.50
C SER A 32 -5.40 -1.65 -2.33
N ILE A 33 -5.50 -1.70 -3.66
CA ILE A 33 -4.70 -0.88 -4.57
C ILE A 33 -5.04 0.60 -4.40
N ASP A 34 -6.33 0.95 -4.34
CA ASP A 34 -6.77 2.33 -4.15
C ASP A 34 -6.21 2.92 -2.84
N PHE A 35 -6.31 2.20 -1.72
CA PHE A 35 -5.73 2.64 -0.46
C PHE A 35 -4.20 2.75 -0.52
N MET A 36 -3.51 1.79 -1.12
CA MET A 36 -2.05 1.88 -1.27
C MET A 36 -1.64 3.09 -2.13
N ALA A 37 -2.32 3.33 -3.24
CA ALA A 37 -2.03 4.47 -4.11
C ALA A 37 -2.29 5.81 -3.40
N ILE A 38 -3.43 5.94 -2.71
CA ILE A 38 -3.75 7.14 -1.92
C ILE A 38 -2.70 7.36 -0.83
N GLY A 39 -2.32 6.32 -0.09
CA GLY A 39 -1.32 6.42 0.98
C GLY A 39 0.04 6.90 0.47
N VAL A 40 0.51 6.37 -0.66
CA VAL A 40 1.76 6.81 -1.31
C VAL A 40 1.66 8.26 -1.77
N LEU A 41 0.54 8.66 -2.40
CA LEU A 41 0.34 10.04 -2.85
C LEU A 41 0.32 11.01 -1.66
N THR A 42 -0.39 10.68 -0.59
CA THR A 42 -0.43 11.49 0.64
C THR A 42 0.97 11.61 1.26
N LEU A 43 1.74 10.51 1.33
CA LEU A 43 3.11 10.53 1.84
C LEU A 43 4.01 11.46 1.00
N ILE A 44 3.97 11.33 -0.33
CA ILE A 44 4.78 12.15 -1.24
C ILE A 44 4.44 13.64 -1.09
N LEU A 45 3.14 13.98 -1.08
CA LEU A 45 2.69 15.36 -0.89
C LEU A 45 3.10 15.91 0.49
N ALA A 46 3.02 15.10 1.53
CA ALA A 46 3.42 15.47 2.88
C ALA A 46 4.95 15.66 3.02
N GLU A 47 5.75 14.89 2.29
CA GLU A 47 7.19 15.12 2.18
C GLU A 47 7.52 16.45 1.51
N ILE A 48 6.82 16.80 0.41
CA ILE A 48 7.01 18.07 -0.30
C ILE A 48 6.67 19.27 0.60
N ASN A 49 5.60 19.15 1.39
CA ASN A 49 5.11 20.24 2.25
C ASN A 49 5.70 20.23 3.67
N ALA A 50 6.64 19.33 3.98
CA ALA A 50 7.24 19.16 5.31
C ALA A 50 6.22 18.98 6.46
N GLN A 51 5.13 18.25 6.23
CA GLN A 51 4.07 18.04 7.22
C GLN A 51 4.10 16.61 7.79
N ASP A 52 4.71 16.41 8.96
CA ASP A 52 4.95 15.07 9.51
C ASP A 52 3.68 14.29 9.88
N ALA A 53 2.61 14.97 10.31
CA ALA A 53 1.32 14.33 10.57
C ALA A 53 0.73 13.68 9.31
N PHE A 54 0.84 14.34 8.16
CA PHE A 54 0.36 13.79 6.88
C PHE A 54 1.28 12.71 6.34
N LYS A 55 2.58 12.71 6.67
CA LYS A 55 3.47 11.58 6.35
C LYS A 55 3.01 10.32 7.08
N MET A 56 2.75 10.43 8.39
CA MET A 56 2.23 9.32 9.18
C MET A 56 0.87 8.84 8.67
N LEU A 57 -0.03 9.78 8.32
CA LEU A 57 -1.32 9.43 7.72
C LEU A 57 -1.15 8.66 6.40
N GLY A 58 -0.29 9.13 5.49
CA GLY A 58 -0.01 8.47 4.22
C GLY A 58 0.52 7.04 4.41
N ILE A 59 1.47 6.86 5.35
CA ILE A 59 1.98 5.53 5.73
C ILE A 59 0.86 4.66 6.29
N GLY A 60 0.01 5.19 7.18
CA GLY A 60 -1.11 4.46 7.77
C GLY A 60 -2.11 3.98 6.73
N ILE A 61 -2.50 4.85 5.79
CA ILE A 61 -3.42 4.51 4.69
C ILE A 61 -2.79 3.43 3.79
N PHE A 62 -1.51 3.54 3.48
CA PHE A 62 -0.79 2.54 2.70
C PHE A 62 -0.80 1.17 3.38
N LEU A 63 -0.44 1.14 4.67
CA LEU A 63 -0.43 -0.07 5.48
C LEU A 63 -1.83 -0.68 5.63
N TYR A 64 -2.87 0.14 5.69
CA TYR A 64 -4.25 -0.33 5.68
C TYR A 64 -4.59 -1.09 4.38
N GLY A 65 -4.20 -0.55 3.22
CA GLY A 65 -4.33 -1.24 1.94
C GLY A 65 -3.60 -2.59 1.91
N LEU A 66 -2.38 -2.66 2.46
CA LEU A 66 -1.63 -3.91 2.63
C LEU A 66 -2.29 -4.89 3.62
N GLY A 67 -2.93 -4.38 4.66
CA GLY A 67 -3.69 -5.17 5.62
C GLY A 67 -4.86 -5.91 4.96
N ILE A 68 -5.55 -5.24 4.02
CA ILE A 68 -6.59 -5.88 3.18
C ILE A 68 -5.99 -7.06 2.42
N VAL A 69 -4.85 -6.86 1.74
CA VAL A 69 -4.20 -7.94 0.97
C VAL A 69 -3.87 -9.12 1.86
N THR A 70 -3.22 -8.88 3.00
CA THR A 70 -2.78 -9.91 3.94
C THR A 70 -3.97 -10.71 4.47
N TYR A 71 -5.03 -10.02 4.91
CA TYR A 71 -6.23 -10.64 5.44
C TYR A 71 -6.93 -11.53 4.42
N TYR A 72 -7.16 -11.03 3.21
CA TYR A 72 -7.87 -11.81 2.18
C TYR A 72 -7.01 -12.94 1.62
N LYS A 73 -5.68 -12.78 1.54
CA LYS A 73 -4.80 -13.89 1.19
C LYS A 73 -4.86 -15.03 2.21
N PHE A 74 -4.83 -14.68 3.50
CA PHE A 74 -4.99 -15.66 4.56
C PHE A 74 -6.36 -16.37 4.47
N LYS A 75 -7.43 -15.60 4.28
CA LYS A 75 -8.79 -16.14 4.11
C LYS A 75 -8.93 -17.05 2.89
N GLU A 76 -8.34 -16.68 1.75
CA GLU A 76 -8.31 -17.51 0.54
C GLU A 76 -7.61 -18.84 0.81
N GLY A 77 -6.47 -18.83 1.52
CA GLY A 77 -5.74 -20.05 1.88
C GLY A 77 -6.53 -21.00 2.78
N LEU A 78 -7.31 -20.47 3.73
CA LEU A 78 -8.18 -21.29 4.60
C LEU A 78 -9.33 -21.97 3.84
N ASN A 79 -9.82 -21.35 2.77
CA ASN A 79 -10.97 -21.85 2.00
C ASN A 79 -10.57 -22.76 0.82
N ASP A 80 -9.28 -22.82 0.48
CA ASP A 80 -8.73 -23.72 -0.53
C ASP A 80 -8.30 -25.08 0.07
N SER A 81 -8.56 -25.31 1.37
CA SER A 81 -8.28 -26.53 2.14
C SER A 81 -9.52 -27.43 2.24
#